data_AF-A0A9P3G5G8-F1
#
_entry.id   AF-A0A9P3G5G8-F1
#
_cell.length_a   1.000
_cell.length_b   1.000
_cell.length_c   1.000
_cell.angle_alpha   90.00
_cell.angle_beta   90.00
_cell.angle_gamma   90.00
#
_symmetry.space_group_name_H-M   'P 1'
#
loop_
_entity.id
_entity.type
_entity.pdbx_description
1 polymer ?
#
loop_
_entity_poly.entity_id
_entity_poly.type
_entity_poly.pdbx_seq_one_letter_code
_entity_poly.pdbx_strand_id
1 'polypeptide(L)'
;MFSLPQTATAHDPPKLNEDELALINMEEDQKTLDCLLRCCYPVKNPSFLLVAVLDRVLAAAMKYDLEVAIEFSHDYLYTQAVVQPLHVYTIACAYNRESLALRAAMCWKESAAVGSADLFEHGTSRRPRFEGTLAGVSYLQDMGERITAGCFFRLVQHAHGNSQRSFCRQWQPISWIIRPAGEGDDVASLSCQHPFDRPDADLKLMSSDGFTFKAHRIVLEMNVTPESGRTLEDMLYNPVHSTPSAEHGLPTFALSEDGESLALLLQLCYPSRPGTGMAQWNFDKLRSSTTKGVIHSARTYGLLTIVETYKARLLDSAKSEPFVIFFLALSFGWYDIAKIAARELCFFPIHSAYCPEMEDVPAKHYHYLLQYHHKCQSKIRETVASKFYTPSAWFPLNRFDWLVLPEMTARQSGNSLWHALLEKEVAISRKTGGNKYTLDWKAMADAKSAIEGAIESTLNSFDIPA
;
A
#
# COMPACT_ATOMS: atom_id res chain seq x y z
N MET A 1 6.88 16.67 32.50
CA MET A 1 5.83 16.48 33.53
C MET A 1 4.77 15.59 32.91
N PHE A 2 4.55 14.40 33.48
CA PHE A 2 3.53 13.46 32.98
C PHE A 2 2.14 14.07 33.12
N SER A 3 1.47 14.37 32.02
CA SER A 3 0.05 14.70 32.00
C SER A 3 -0.71 13.47 31.50
N LEU A 4 -0.94 12.51 32.40
CA LEU A 4 -1.80 11.36 32.11
C LEU A 4 -3.27 11.83 32.10
N PRO A 5 -4.12 11.30 31.20
CA PRO A 5 -5.55 11.55 31.23
C PRO A 5 -6.12 10.96 32.54
N GLN A 6 -6.46 11.82 33.49
CA GLN A 6 -7.18 11.41 34.68
C GLN A 6 -8.60 11.01 34.27
N THR A 7 -9.03 9.80 34.64
CA THR A 7 -10.42 9.39 34.50
C THR A 7 -11.28 10.26 35.40
N ALA A 8 -11.89 11.29 34.81
CA ALA A 8 -12.89 12.12 35.45
C ALA A 8 -14.18 11.31 35.64
N THR A 9 -14.32 10.69 36.81
CA THR A 9 -15.63 10.38 37.39
C THR A 9 -15.70 10.98 38.77
N ALA A 10 -16.74 11.78 38.94
CA ALA A 10 -16.94 12.80 39.97
C ALA A 10 -17.15 12.27 41.40
N HIS A 11 -17.04 13.24 42.31
CA HIS A 11 -17.42 13.28 43.73
C HIS A 11 -16.38 12.82 44.75
N ASP A 12 -15.87 13.84 45.45
CA ASP A 12 -14.98 13.86 46.62
C ASP A 12 -13.60 13.18 46.44
N PRO A 13 -12.48 13.91 46.62
CA PRO A 13 -11.20 13.25 46.77
C PRO A 13 -11.30 12.38 48.03
N PRO A 14 -11.15 11.04 47.94
CA PRO A 14 -10.94 10.27 49.16
C PRO A 14 -9.70 10.86 49.82
N LYS A 15 -9.83 11.25 51.09
CA LYS A 15 -8.68 11.53 51.94
C LYS A 15 -7.87 10.24 52.03
N LEU A 16 -6.96 10.05 51.07
CA LEU A 16 -5.99 8.97 51.09
C LEU A 16 -5.08 9.24 52.29
N ASN A 17 -4.96 8.25 53.17
CA ASN A 17 -3.99 8.28 54.24
C ASN A 17 -2.59 8.48 53.64
N GLU A 18 -1.66 9.11 54.37
CA GLU A 18 -0.32 9.48 53.87
C GLU A 18 0.52 8.30 53.32
N ASP A 19 0.07 7.05 53.51
CA ASP A 19 0.68 5.81 53.03
C ASP A 19 -0.02 5.16 51.82
N GLU A 20 -1.14 5.67 51.32
CA GLU A 20 -1.86 5.09 50.17
C GLU A 20 -1.47 5.77 48.86
N LEU A 21 -0.46 5.21 48.19
CA LEU A 21 -0.01 5.63 46.86
C LEU A 21 -1.18 5.63 45.85
N ALA A 22 -1.23 6.65 45.00
CA ALA A 22 -2.22 6.71 43.92
C ALA A 22 -2.05 5.53 42.96
N LEU A 23 -3.10 4.70 42.84
CA LEU A 23 -3.13 3.58 41.90
C LEU A 23 -3.44 4.12 40.49
N ILE A 24 -2.50 3.94 39.57
CA ILE A 24 -2.67 4.29 38.16
C ILE A 24 -2.83 3.00 37.36
N ASN A 25 -3.98 2.84 36.71
CA ASN A 25 -4.19 1.71 35.79
C ASN A 25 -3.49 2.01 34.46
N MET A 26 -2.64 1.08 34.05
CA MET A 26 -1.86 1.13 32.81
C MET A 26 -2.43 0.10 31.81
N GLU A 27 -2.29 0.37 30.51
CA GLU A 27 -2.82 -0.51 29.46
C GLU A 27 -1.88 -1.70 29.16
N GLU A 28 -0.62 -1.57 29.54
CA GLU A 28 0.46 -2.49 29.22
C GLU A 28 0.48 -3.69 30.18
N ASP A 29 0.93 -4.83 29.66
CA ASP A 29 1.05 -6.04 30.46
C ASP A 29 2.15 -5.95 31.53
N GLN A 30 2.06 -6.83 32.53
CA GLN A 30 2.99 -6.88 33.66
C GLN A 30 4.46 -6.96 33.20
N LYS A 31 4.76 -7.69 32.12
CA LYS A 31 6.13 -7.88 31.63
C LYS A 31 6.66 -6.60 30.99
N THR A 32 5.85 -5.93 30.19
CA THR A 32 6.18 -4.67 29.52
C THR A 32 6.43 -3.58 30.57
N LEU A 33 5.56 -3.48 31.58
CA LEU A 33 5.72 -2.52 32.67
C LEU A 33 6.96 -2.80 33.54
N ASP A 34 7.21 -4.06 33.94
CA ASP A 34 8.42 -4.40 34.71
C ASP A 34 9.70 -4.01 33.93
N CYS A 35 9.73 -4.27 32.63
CA CYS A 35 10.87 -3.90 31.78
C CYS A 35 11.04 -2.38 31.67
N LEU A 36 9.96 -1.64 31.39
CA LEU A 36 9.99 -0.17 31.31
C LEU A 36 10.48 0.46 32.61
N LEU A 37 9.91 0.05 33.73
CA LEU A 37 10.29 0.58 35.04
C LEU A 37 11.75 0.26 35.34
N ARG A 38 12.21 -0.97 35.08
CA ARG A 38 13.62 -1.33 35.25
C ARG A 38 14.58 -0.52 34.38
N CYS A 39 14.15 -0.04 33.21
CA CYS A 39 14.94 0.88 32.39
C CYS A 39 15.00 2.28 33.01
N CYS A 40 13.93 2.74 33.66
CA CYS A 40 13.84 4.08 34.25
C CYS A 40 14.48 4.20 35.65
N TYR A 41 14.49 3.11 36.42
CA TYR A 41 15.07 3.08 37.76
C TYR A 41 16.55 2.64 37.72
N PRO A 42 17.39 3.07 38.69
CA PRO A 42 18.79 2.67 38.80
C PRO A 42 18.91 1.24 39.35
N VAL A 43 18.31 0.29 38.63
CA VAL A 43 18.32 -1.14 38.93
C VAL A 43 18.98 -1.89 37.77
N LYS A 44 19.11 -3.21 37.92
CA LYS A 44 19.64 -4.02 36.81
C LYS A 44 18.68 -3.97 35.64
N ASN A 45 19.21 -3.59 34.47
CA ASN A 45 18.50 -3.65 33.20
C ASN A 45 17.82 -5.03 33.02
N PRO A 46 16.64 -5.07 32.38
CA PRO A 46 15.95 -6.31 32.14
C PRO A 46 16.81 -7.27 31.31
N SER A 47 16.93 -8.53 31.73
CA SER A 47 17.66 -9.57 31.02
C SER A 47 16.69 -10.48 30.24
N PHE A 48 17.15 -11.01 29.10
CA PHE A 48 16.44 -12.00 28.26
C PHE A 48 15.14 -11.51 27.59
N LEU A 49 15.19 -10.32 26.98
CA LEU A 49 14.06 -9.81 26.20
C LEU A 49 13.97 -10.53 24.85
N LEU A 50 12.89 -11.28 24.66
CA LEU A 50 12.48 -11.70 23.31
C LEU A 50 12.19 -10.43 22.49
N VAL A 51 12.56 -10.42 21.20
CA VAL A 51 12.31 -9.29 20.29
C VAL A 51 10.83 -8.88 20.29
N ALA A 52 9.90 -9.83 20.43
CA ALA A 52 8.47 -9.54 20.55
C ALA A 52 8.06 -8.80 21.85
N VAL A 53 8.77 -9.01 22.97
CA VAL A 53 8.54 -8.24 24.20
C VAL A 53 9.14 -6.85 24.05
N LEU A 54 10.33 -6.77 23.43
CA LEU A 54 11.02 -5.51 23.20
C LEU A 54 10.24 -4.55 22.31
N ASP A 55 9.54 -5.10 21.33
CA ASP A 55 8.59 -4.35 20.50
C ASP A 55 7.50 -3.65 21.33
N ARG A 56 6.88 -4.37 22.29
CA ARG A 56 5.88 -3.78 23.20
C ARG A 56 6.49 -2.75 24.13
N VAL A 57 7.68 -3.02 24.64
CA VAL A 57 8.44 -2.08 25.48
C VAL A 57 8.77 -0.81 24.72
N LEU A 58 9.22 -0.91 23.46
CA LEU A 58 9.49 0.25 22.61
C LEU A 58 8.21 1.04 22.32
N ALA A 59 7.10 0.34 22.00
CA ALA A 59 5.80 0.98 21.78
C ALA A 59 5.37 1.82 22.98
N ALA A 60 5.45 1.24 24.17
CA ALA A 60 5.07 1.90 25.42
C ALA A 60 6.07 3.00 25.81
N ALA A 61 7.37 2.79 25.60
CA ALA A 61 8.39 3.82 25.84
C ALA A 61 8.16 5.05 24.96
N MET A 62 7.77 4.86 23.68
CA MET A 62 7.38 5.96 22.79
C MET A 62 6.06 6.61 23.21
N LYS A 63 5.06 5.82 23.62
CA LYS A 63 3.76 6.33 24.11
C LYS A 63 3.91 7.22 25.34
N TYR A 64 4.81 6.85 26.25
CA TYR A 64 5.05 7.54 27.52
C TYR A 64 6.23 8.50 27.50
N ASP A 65 6.88 8.70 26.34
CA ASP A 65 8.03 9.59 26.17
C ASP A 65 9.18 9.29 27.15
N LEU A 66 9.49 8.00 27.33
CA LEU A 66 10.52 7.50 28.24
C LEU A 66 11.85 7.30 27.50
N GLU A 67 12.59 8.39 27.27
CA GLU A 67 13.80 8.41 26.43
C GLU A 67 14.83 7.32 26.80
N VAL A 68 15.09 7.12 28.10
CA VAL A 68 16.03 6.08 28.58
C VAL A 68 15.62 4.67 28.13
N ALA A 69 14.31 4.38 28.12
CA ALA A 69 13.79 3.10 27.67
C ALA A 69 13.79 2.99 26.13
N ILE A 70 13.63 4.11 25.41
CA ILE A 70 13.76 4.16 23.94
C ILE A 70 15.21 3.86 23.53
N GLU A 71 16.19 4.52 24.15
CA GLU A 71 17.62 4.29 23.89
C GLU A 71 18.04 2.86 24.22
N PHE A 72 17.65 2.36 25.41
CA PHE A 72 17.90 0.97 25.79
C PHE A 72 17.32 -0.03 24.77
N SER A 73 16.10 0.22 24.31
CA SER A 73 15.44 -0.65 23.34
C SER A 73 16.12 -0.59 21.98
N HIS A 74 16.55 0.60 21.55
CA HIS A 74 17.32 0.80 20.32
C HIS A 74 18.63 0.02 20.36
N ASP A 75 19.42 0.15 21.44
CA ASP A 75 20.72 -0.52 21.56
C ASP A 75 20.58 -2.04 21.58
N TYR A 76 19.58 -2.56 22.31
CA TYR A 76 19.32 -3.98 22.31
C TYR A 76 18.90 -4.47 20.91
N LEU A 77 17.97 -3.79 20.23
CA LEU A 77 17.58 -4.12 18.85
C LEU A 77 18.77 -4.06 17.89
N TYR A 78 19.69 -3.11 18.08
CA TYR A 78 20.90 -2.98 17.28
C TYR A 78 21.80 -4.23 17.41
N THR A 79 21.92 -4.78 18.63
CA THR A 79 22.64 -6.05 18.84
C THR A 79 21.88 -7.25 18.25
N GLN A 80 20.55 -7.28 18.35
CA GLN A 80 19.72 -8.36 17.81
C GLN A 80 19.64 -8.36 16.28
N ALA A 81 19.98 -7.25 15.62
CA ALA A 81 19.99 -7.16 14.15
C ALA A 81 20.88 -8.24 13.50
N VAL A 82 21.93 -8.71 14.18
CA VAL A 82 22.81 -9.78 13.68
C VAL A 82 22.13 -11.15 13.74
N VAL A 83 21.32 -11.40 14.77
CA VAL A 83 20.71 -12.71 15.04
C VAL A 83 19.34 -12.84 14.38
N GLN A 84 18.53 -11.78 14.44
CA GLN A 84 17.17 -11.74 13.93
C GLN A 84 16.92 -10.49 13.06
N PRO A 85 17.69 -10.31 11.96
CA PRO A 85 17.65 -9.10 11.15
C PRO A 85 16.24 -8.77 10.62
N LEU A 86 15.48 -9.75 10.14
CA LEU A 86 14.16 -9.50 9.57
C LEU A 86 13.13 -9.02 10.61
N HIS A 87 13.17 -9.54 11.84
CA HIS A 87 12.29 -9.08 12.92
C HIS A 87 12.65 -7.65 13.35
N VAL A 88 13.95 -7.37 13.51
CA VAL A 88 14.44 -6.03 13.83
C VAL A 88 14.11 -5.03 12.72
N TYR A 89 14.24 -5.42 11.46
CA TYR A 89 13.85 -4.60 10.31
C TYR A 89 12.36 -4.23 10.36
N THR A 90 11.50 -5.21 10.68
CA THR A 90 10.05 -5.00 10.81
C THR A 90 9.72 -3.97 11.88
N ILE A 91 10.31 -4.11 13.07
CA ILE A 91 10.16 -3.17 14.19
C ILE A 91 10.69 -1.79 13.80
N ALA A 92 11.88 -1.72 13.22
CA ALA A 92 12.51 -0.47 12.82
C ALA A 92 11.65 0.31 11.82
N CYS A 93 11.10 -0.36 10.80
CA CYS A 93 10.19 0.28 9.85
C CYS A 93 8.86 0.68 10.49
N ALA A 94 8.29 -0.14 11.38
CA ALA A 94 7.04 0.18 12.07
C ALA A 94 7.15 1.46 12.94
N TYR A 95 8.29 1.68 13.59
CA TYR A 95 8.55 2.87 14.42
C TYR A 95 9.39 3.95 13.72
N ASN A 96 9.53 3.89 12.40
CA ASN A 96 10.27 4.86 11.59
C ASN A 96 11.73 5.13 12.07
N ARG A 97 12.44 4.07 12.50
CA ARG A 97 13.85 4.12 12.95
C ARG A 97 14.80 3.71 11.83
N GLU A 98 15.18 4.69 11.01
CA GLU A 98 15.96 4.49 9.78
C GLU A 98 17.35 3.83 10.02
N SER A 99 18.09 4.27 11.05
CA SER A 99 19.41 3.72 11.40
C SER A 99 19.34 2.22 11.73
N LEU A 100 18.32 1.83 12.48
CA LEU A 100 18.10 0.44 12.88
C LEU A 100 17.63 -0.42 11.69
N ALA A 101 16.76 0.12 10.82
CA ALA A 101 16.32 -0.56 9.62
C ALA A 101 17.48 -0.82 8.66
N LEU A 102 18.36 0.17 8.47
CA LEU A 102 19.58 0.03 7.68
C LEU A 102 20.49 -1.07 8.25
N ARG A 103 20.77 -1.04 9.56
CA ARG A 103 21.59 -2.06 10.23
C ARG A 103 21.03 -3.46 10.03
N ALA A 104 19.72 -3.62 10.24
CA ALA A 104 19.02 -4.89 10.07
C ALA A 104 19.07 -5.38 8.61
N ALA A 105 18.88 -4.49 7.64
CA ALA A 105 18.96 -4.83 6.21
C ALA A 105 20.39 -5.25 5.79
N MET A 106 21.43 -4.61 6.33
CA MET A 106 22.82 -4.99 6.10
C MET A 106 23.11 -6.39 6.68
N CYS A 107 22.75 -6.63 7.94
CA CYS A 107 22.93 -7.93 8.57
C CYS A 107 22.14 -9.04 7.85
N TRP A 108 20.93 -8.74 7.36
CA TRP A 108 20.17 -9.65 6.50
C TRP A 108 20.93 -10.00 5.23
N LYS A 109 21.44 -9.00 4.51
CA LYS A 109 22.17 -9.20 3.25
C LYS A 109 23.41 -10.06 3.44
N GLU A 110 24.15 -9.84 4.52
CA GLU A 110 25.32 -10.64 4.89
C GLU A 110 24.93 -12.10 5.19
N SER A 111 23.88 -12.31 5.98
CA SER A 111 23.37 -13.65 6.31
C SER A 111 22.81 -14.40 5.11
N ALA A 112 22.03 -13.72 4.26
CA ALA A 112 21.44 -14.27 3.04
C ALA A 112 22.51 -14.68 2.02
N ALA A 113 23.64 -13.95 1.97
CA ALA A 113 24.78 -14.33 1.13
C ALA A 113 25.41 -15.67 1.58
N VAL A 114 25.49 -15.91 2.89
CA VAL A 114 26.09 -17.13 3.48
C VAL A 114 25.16 -18.35 3.31
N GLY A 115 23.87 -18.24 3.64
CA GLY A 115 22.92 -19.35 3.54
C GLY A 115 22.65 -19.84 2.10
N SER A 116 23.04 -19.06 1.09
CA SER A 116 22.92 -19.42 -0.33
C SER A 116 23.99 -20.41 -0.83
N ALA A 117 25.02 -20.69 -0.03
CA ALA A 117 26.04 -21.69 -0.35
C ALA A 117 25.53 -23.12 -0.13
N ASP A 118 24.80 -23.35 0.96
CA ASP A 118 24.40 -24.70 1.40
C ASP A 118 23.22 -25.30 0.62
N LEU A 119 22.37 -24.45 0.02
CA LEU A 119 21.21 -24.91 -0.77
C LEU A 119 21.57 -25.51 -2.13
N PHE A 120 22.84 -25.45 -2.55
CA PHE A 120 23.32 -25.99 -3.83
C PHE A 120 24.12 -27.29 -3.70
N GLU A 121 24.51 -27.73 -2.49
CA GLU A 121 25.30 -28.96 -2.33
C GLU A 121 24.47 -30.25 -2.46
N HIS A 122 23.14 -30.17 -2.34
CA HIS A 122 22.25 -31.31 -2.57
C HIS A 122 21.47 -31.13 -3.86
N GLY A 123 22.16 -31.40 -4.97
CA GLY A 123 21.66 -31.44 -6.34
C GLY A 123 20.49 -32.40 -6.56
N THR A 124 19.31 -32.04 -6.06
CA THR A 124 18.05 -32.63 -6.50
C THR A 124 17.29 -31.61 -7.34
N SER A 125 17.02 -32.00 -8.58
CA SER A 125 16.39 -31.28 -9.68
C SER A 125 14.97 -30.76 -9.41
N ARG A 126 14.75 -29.97 -8.35
CA ARG A 126 13.45 -29.34 -8.06
C ARG A 126 13.51 -27.85 -8.34
N ARG A 127 12.67 -27.44 -9.29
CA ARG A 127 12.37 -26.05 -9.66
C ARG A 127 12.24 -25.18 -8.38
N PRO A 128 12.79 -23.96 -8.34
CA PRO A 128 12.75 -23.16 -7.13
C PRO A 128 11.30 -22.82 -6.79
N ARG A 129 10.82 -23.27 -5.62
CA ARG A 129 9.57 -22.77 -5.04
C ARG A 129 9.78 -21.29 -4.66
N PHE A 130 8.70 -20.53 -4.56
CA PHE A 130 8.78 -19.10 -4.26
C PHE A 130 9.49 -18.84 -2.92
N GLU A 131 9.31 -19.73 -1.94
CA GLU A 131 9.94 -19.64 -0.61
C GLU A 131 11.47 -19.73 -0.66
N GLY A 132 12.05 -20.30 -1.73
CA GLY A 132 13.50 -20.36 -1.92
C GLY A 132 14.06 -19.16 -2.69
N THR A 133 13.22 -18.23 -3.14
CA THR A 133 13.67 -16.99 -3.79
C THR A 133 14.07 -15.95 -2.75
N LEU A 134 14.91 -14.98 -3.11
CA LEU A 134 15.31 -13.90 -2.19
C LEU A 134 14.10 -13.13 -1.64
N ALA A 135 13.07 -12.91 -2.46
CA ALA A 135 11.81 -12.30 -2.02
C ALA A 135 11.03 -13.19 -1.04
N GLY A 136 11.04 -14.51 -1.25
CA GLY A 136 10.42 -15.48 -0.34
C GLY A 136 11.11 -15.53 1.01
N VAL A 137 12.44 -15.70 1.03
CA VAL A 137 13.21 -15.81 2.28
C VAL A 137 13.29 -14.49 3.07
N SER A 138 13.13 -13.35 2.40
CA SER A 138 13.18 -12.03 3.05
C SER A 138 11.86 -11.62 3.71
N TYR A 139 10.81 -12.43 3.60
CA TYR A 139 9.48 -12.10 4.12
C TYR A 139 9.18 -12.88 5.39
N LEU A 140 8.77 -12.16 6.44
CA LEU A 140 8.17 -12.73 7.64
C LEU A 140 6.67 -12.46 7.65
N GLN A 141 5.88 -13.37 8.21
CA GLN A 141 4.44 -13.18 8.36
C GLN A 141 4.12 -11.88 9.15
N ASP A 142 4.92 -11.58 10.17
CA ASP A 142 4.80 -10.38 11.00
C ASP A 142 5.02 -9.08 10.22
N MET A 143 5.71 -9.11 9.07
CA MET A 143 5.86 -7.92 8.21
C MET A 143 4.54 -7.55 7.53
N GLY A 144 3.65 -8.51 7.33
CA GLY A 144 2.53 -8.40 6.40
C GLY A 144 1.61 -7.20 6.65
N GLU A 145 1.38 -6.87 7.92
CA GLU A 145 0.50 -5.78 8.34
C GLU A 145 1.23 -4.63 9.04
N ARG A 146 2.49 -4.84 9.43
CA ARG A 146 3.27 -3.89 10.22
C ARG A 146 4.06 -2.88 9.40
N ILE A 147 4.44 -3.27 8.19
CA ILE A 147 5.22 -2.43 7.29
C ILE A 147 4.53 -2.29 5.95
N THR A 148 4.83 -1.21 5.23
CA THR A 148 4.29 -0.96 3.90
C THR A 148 4.92 -1.89 2.86
N ALA A 149 4.23 -2.09 1.73
CA ALA A 149 4.82 -2.77 0.58
C ALA A 149 6.09 -2.08 0.08
N GLY A 150 6.17 -0.76 0.19
CA GLY A 150 7.36 0.02 -0.15
C GLY A 150 8.55 -0.29 0.75
N CYS A 151 8.36 -0.43 2.07
CA CYS A 151 9.42 -0.87 2.99
C CYS A 151 9.94 -2.25 2.59
N PHE A 152 9.05 -3.22 2.38
CA PHE A 152 9.44 -4.57 1.95
C PHE A 152 10.16 -4.58 0.59
N PHE A 153 9.69 -3.78 -0.38
CA PHE A 153 10.37 -3.60 -1.67
C PHE A 153 11.82 -3.17 -1.49
N ARG A 154 12.06 -2.15 -0.66
CA ARG A 154 13.41 -1.63 -0.42
C ARG A 154 14.33 -2.66 0.25
N LEU A 155 13.81 -3.45 1.19
CA LEU A 155 14.57 -4.56 1.78
C LEU A 155 15.02 -5.55 0.72
N VAL A 156 14.09 -6.00 -0.14
CA VAL A 156 14.39 -6.94 -1.22
C VAL A 156 15.40 -6.35 -2.20
N GLN A 157 15.23 -5.08 -2.59
CA GLN A 157 16.18 -4.37 -3.46
C GLN A 157 17.58 -4.26 -2.84
N HIS A 158 17.66 -3.95 -1.54
CA HIS A 158 18.92 -3.88 -0.82
C HIS A 158 19.65 -5.22 -0.78
N ALA A 159 18.90 -6.30 -0.51
CA ALA A 159 19.43 -7.66 -0.51
C ALA A 159 19.96 -8.07 -1.90
N HIS A 160 19.36 -7.56 -2.99
CA HIS A 160 19.86 -7.75 -4.36
C HIS A 160 21.13 -6.95 -4.70
N GLY A 161 21.59 -6.07 -3.81
CA GLY A 161 22.78 -5.25 -4.04
C GLY A 161 22.50 -3.80 -4.42
N ASN A 162 21.23 -3.39 -4.53
CA ASN A 162 20.88 -2.01 -4.86
C ASN A 162 20.98 -1.10 -3.63
N SER A 163 21.66 0.03 -3.78
CA SER A 163 21.77 1.04 -2.72
C SER A 163 20.41 1.69 -2.46
N GLN A 164 19.90 1.57 -1.24
CA GLN A 164 18.69 2.25 -0.78
C GLN A 164 19.08 3.46 0.06
N ARG A 165 18.41 4.60 -0.17
CA ARG A 165 18.68 5.86 0.56
C ARG A 165 17.91 5.99 1.87
N SER A 166 16.76 5.33 1.95
CA SER A 166 15.91 5.25 3.13
C SER A 166 15.14 3.95 3.03
N PHE A 167 14.82 3.33 4.15
CA PHE A 167 14.02 2.11 4.28
C PHE A 167 12.65 2.40 4.84
N CYS A 168 12.57 3.25 5.87
CA CYS A 168 11.35 3.51 6.60
C CYS A 168 10.51 4.57 5.90
N ARG A 169 9.22 4.25 5.71
CA ARG A 169 8.18 5.24 5.46
C ARG A 169 6.99 4.88 6.32
N GLN A 170 6.45 5.89 7.00
CA GLN A 170 5.29 5.71 7.85
C GLN A 170 4.06 5.46 6.97
N TRP A 171 3.32 4.40 7.28
CA TRP A 171 2.03 4.15 6.64
C TRP A 171 1.06 5.27 7.00
N GLN A 172 0.48 5.88 5.98
CA GLN A 172 -0.54 6.92 6.14
C GLN A 172 -1.82 6.40 5.47
N PRO A 173 -2.86 6.04 6.25
CA PRO A 173 -4.15 5.65 5.68
C PRO A 173 -4.68 6.75 4.76
N ILE A 174 -5.48 6.40 3.75
CA ILE A 174 -6.10 7.39 2.85
C ILE A 174 -6.91 8.43 3.64
N SER A 175 -7.52 8.04 4.76
CA SER A 175 -8.27 8.94 5.65
C SER A 175 -7.43 10.06 6.29
N TRP A 176 -6.10 9.94 6.29
CA TRP A 176 -5.16 10.94 6.81
C TRP A 176 -4.62 11.88 5.72
N ILE A 177 -5.02 11.67 4.45
CA ILE A 177 -4.62 12.53 3.33
C ILE A 177 -5.29 13.91 3.39
N ILE A 178 -6.35 14.05 4.21
CA ILE A 178 -7.00 15.32 4.51
C ILE A 178 -5.96 16.22 5.21
N ARG A 179 -5.44 17.21 4.46
CA ARG A 179 -4.35 18.06 4.92
C ARG A 179 -4.86 19.03 5.99
N PRO A 180 -4.12 19.27 7.09
CA PRO A 180 -4.31 20.49 7.85
C PRO A 180 -3.85 21.70 7.01
N ALA A 181 -4.67 22.76 7.08
CA ALA A 181 -4.55 24.08 6.45
C ALA A 181 -3.21 24.40 5.75
N GLY A 182 -3.25 24.53 4.41
CA GLY A 182 -2.23 25.16 3.59
C GLY A 182 -2.78 26.45 2.93
N GLU A 183 -1.89 27.41 2.70
CA GLU A 183 -2.12 28.84 2.37
C GLU A 183 -3.38 29.18 1.52
N GLY A 184 -4.22 30.03 2.11
CA GLY A 184 -5.64 30.22 1.78
C GLY A 184 -6.01 31.18 0.65
N ASP A 185 -5.09 31.53 -0.25
CA ASP A 185 -5.42 32.46 -1.35
C ASP A 185 -6.07 31.76 -2.56
N ASP A 186 -5.63 30.55 -2.91
CA ASP A 186 -6.17 29.80 -4.06
C ASP A 186 -7.56 29.20 -3.77
N VAL A 187 -7.82 28.76 -2.53
CA VAL A 187 -9.09 28.13 -2.14
C VAL A 187 -10.24 29.13 -2.00
N ALA A 188 -9.94 30.36 -1.57
CA ALA A 188 -10.89 31.46 -1.59
C ALA A 188 -11.39 31.77 -3.02
N SER A 189 -10.51 31.61 -4.02
CA SER A 189 -10.89 31.74 -5.43
C SER A 189 -11.79 30.58 -5.89
N LEU A 190 -11.56 29.35 -5.39
CA LEU A 190 -12.35 28.17 -5.73
C LEU A 190 -13.78 28.28 -5.22
N SER A 191 -14.01 28.76 -4.00
CA SER A 191 -15.36 28.90 -3.42
C SER A 191 -16.22 29.96 -4.12
N CYS A 192 -15.60 30.83 -4.92
CA CYS A 192 -16.25 31.84 -5.76
C CYS A 192 -16.36 31.43 -7.24
N GLN A 193 -15.95 30.21 -7.61
CA GLN A 193 -16.09 29.69 -8.97
C GLN A 193 -17.35 28.85 -9.12
N HIS A 194 -17.88 28.81 -10.34
CA HIS A 194 -18.99 27.90 -10.65
C HIS A 194 -18.64 26.44 -10.31
N PRO A 195 -19.53 25.70 -9.62
CA PRO A 195 -20.95 25.98 -9.42
C PRO A 195 -21.32 26.79 -8.16
N PHE A 196 -20.34 27.27 -7.40
CA PHE A 196 -20.52 27.90 -6.08
C PHE A 196 -20.87 29.40 -6.14
N ASP A 197 -20.77 30.03 -7.30
CA ASP A 197 -21.11 31.44 -7.56
C ASP A 197 -22.61 31.67 -7.77
N ARG A 198 -23.40 30.59 -7.84
CA ARG A 198 -24.82 30.63 -8.17
C ARG A 198 -25.68 31.27 -7.07
N PRO A 199 -26.62 32.18 -7.43
CA PRO A 199 -27.47 32.86 -6.46
C PRO A 199 -28.65 32.00 -5.96
N ASP A 200 -28.99 30.92 -6.67
CA ASP A 200 -30.10 30.00 -6.38
C ASP A 200 -29.75 28.85 -5.43
N ALA A 201 -28.54 28.88 -4.83
CA ALA A 201 -28.12 27.90 -3.85
C ALA A 201 -29.01 27.91 -2.59
N ASP A 202 -29.36 26.72 -2.11
CA ASP A 202 -30.29 26.49 -0.99
C ASP A 202 -29.60 26.00 0.30
N LEU A 203 -28.28 25.78 0.26
CA LEU A 203 -27.47 25.46 1.44
C LEU A 203 -26.01 25.92 1.31
N LYS A 204 -25.30 25.86 2.44
CA LYS A 204 -23.86 26.10 2.55
C LYS A 204 -23.17 24.88 3.17
N LEU A 205 -22.02 24.50 2.63
CA LEU A 205 -21.14 23.49 3.22
C LEU A 205 -19.83 24.15 3.65
N MET A 206 -19.40 23.90 4.87
CA MET A 206 -18.18 24.44 5.45
C MET A 206 -17.14 23.33 5.57
N SER A 207 -15.95 23.56 5.01
CA SER A 207 -14.80 22.66 5.13
C SER A 207 -14.13 22.77 6.50
N SER A 208 -13.25 21.83 6.83
CA SER A 208 -12.54 21.78 8.11
C SER A 208 -11.54 22.92 8.32
N ASP A 209 -11.07 23.54 7.25
CA ASP A 209 -10.23 24.75 7.21
C ASP A 209 -11.05 26.07 7.17
N GLY A 210 -12.38 26.00 7.23
CA GLY A 210 -13.26 27.16 7.42
C GLY A 210 -13.76 27.82 6.13
N PHE A 211 -13.42 27.31 4.94
CA PHE A 211 -14.01 27.79 3.69
C PHE A 211 -15.46 27.35 3.56
N THR A 212 -16.30 28.20 2.97
CA THR A 212 -17.73 27.92 2.78
C THR A 212 -18.09 27.89 1.31
N PHE A 213 -18.79 26.83 0.89
CA PHE A 213 -19.25 26.61 -0.48
C PHE A 213 -20.77 26.63 -0.54
N LYS A 214 -21.33 27.40 -1.47
CA LYS A 214 -22.77 27.38 -1.76
C LYS A 214 -23.11 26.20 -2.64
N ALA A 215 -24.16 25.45 -2.30
CA ALA A 215 -24.56 24.29 -3.09
C ALA A 215 -26.09 24.13 -3.16
N HIS A 216 -26.52 23.15 -3.96
CA HIS A 216 -27.91 22.80 -4.19
C HIS A 216 -28.18 21.42 -3.61
N ARG A 217 -29.07 21.36 -2.63
CA ARG A 217 -29.50 20.14 -1.93
C ARG A 217 -29.90 19.05 -2.91
N ILE A 218 -30.76 19.40 -3.87
CA ILE A 218 -31.28 18.46 -4.87
C ILE A 218 -30.17 17.83 -5.73
N VAL A 219 -29.10 18.56 -6.04
CA VAL A 219 -27.98 18.03 -6.83
C VAL A 219 -27.19 17.02 -6.03
N LEU A 220 -26.97 17.29 -4.73
CA LEU A 220 -26.28 16.35 -3.85
C LEU A 220 -27.13 15.09 -3.64
N GLU A 221 -28.42 15.24 -3.35
CA GLU A 221 -29.36 14.12 -3.17
C GLU A 221 -29.46 13.24 -4.42
N MET A 222 -29.47 13.81 -5.63
CA MET A 222 -29.49 13.04 -6.88
C MET A 222 -28.24 12.18 -7.11
N ASN A 223 -27.12 12.49 -6.47
CA ASN A 223 -25.89 11.70 -6.56
C ASN A 223 -25.77 10.64 -5.44
N VAL A 224 -26.61 10.73 -4.41
CA VAL A 224 -26.66 9.74 -3.33
C VAL A 224 -27.43 8.51 -3.82
N THR A 225 -26.92 7.33 -3.47
CA THR A 225 -27.58 6.07 -3.78
C THR A 225 -28.21 5.48 -2.51
N PRO A 226 -29.46 5.00 -2.55
CA PRO A 226 -30.19 4.53 -1.36
C PRO A 226 -29.59 3.27 -0.72
N GLU A 227 -28.71 2.55 -1.43
CA GLU A 227 -28.00 1.37 -0.94
C GLU A 227 -26.81 1.72 -0.02
N SER A 228 -26.32 2.97 -0.10
CA SER A 228 -25.25 3.45 0.75
C SER A 228 -25.84 3.91 2.08
N GLY A 229 -25.69 3.10 3.12
CA GLY A 229 -26.15 3.47 4.47
C GLY A 229 -25.67 4.86 4.90
N ARG A 230 -26.57 5.58 5.58
CA ARG A 230 -26.43 6.84 6.35
C ARG A 230 -25.10 7.58 6.21
N THR A 231 -25.03 8.66 5.43
CA THR A 231 -23.92 9.62 5.56
C THR A 231 -24.23 11.04 5.13
N LEU A 232 -24.56 11.34 3.86
CA LEU A 232 -24.83 12.73 3.46
C LEU A 232 -26.30 13.12 3.62
N GLU A 233 -27.22 12.26 3.19
CA GLU A 233 -28.66 12.52 3.25
C GLU A 233 -29.12 12.75 4.71
N ASP A 234 -28.74 11.83 5.61
CA ASP A 234 -28.98 11.98 7.05
C ASP A 234 -28.43 13.30 7.61
N MET A 235 -27.23 13.73 7.18
CA MET A 235 -26.65 15.01 7.62
C MET A 235 -27.45 16.21 7.10
N LEU A 236 -27.95 16.15 5.86
CA LEU A 236 -28.75 17.22 5.23
C LEU A 236 -30.17 17.34 5.81
N TYR A 237 -30.69 16.28 6.43
CA TYR A 237 -32.00 16.28 7.10
C TYR A 237 -31.91 16.48 8.63
N ASN A 238 -30.73 16.37 9.26
CA ASN A 238 -30.59 16.53 10.72
C ASN A 238 -30.25 17.97 11.14
N PRO A 239 -31.09 18.61 11.98
CA PRO A 239 -30.89 20.00 12.42
C PRO A 239 -29.72 20.20 13.40
N VAL A 240 -29.12 19.12 13.93
CA VAL A 240 -27.99 19.18 14.87
C VAL A 240 -26.69 19.63 14.18
N HIS A 241 -26.55 19.38 12.88
CA HIS A 241 -25.37 19.77 12.10
C HIS A 241 -25.49 21.15 11.44
N SER A 242 -26.67 21.77 11.51
CA SER A 242 -26.90 23.13 11.03
C SER A 242 -26.64 24.13 12.14
N THR A 243 -25.58 24.95 12.01
CA THR A 243 -25.41 26.12 12.88
C THR A 243 -26.33 27.25 12.42
N PRO A 244 -27.20 27.80 13.28
CA PRO A 244 -27.99 28.96 12.91
C PRO A 244 -27.09 30.19 12.86
N SER A 245 -26.52 30.50 11.69
CA SER A 245 -25.74 31.72 11.51
C SER A 245 -26.68 32.90 11.27
N ALA A 246 -26.58 33.89 12.16
CA ALA A 246 -27.62 34.85 12.50
C ALA A 246 -27.85 36.02 11.52
N GLU A 247 -27.28 36.06 10.31
CA GLU A 247 -27.45 37.27 9.47
C GLU A 247 -27.99 37.08 8.05
N HIS A 248 -27.81 35.96 7.34
CA HIS A 248 -28.42 35.81 5.99
C HIS A 248 -28.63 34.35 5.55
N GLY A 249 -29.76 33.75 5.96
CA GLY A 249 -30.69 33.03 5.05
C GLY A 249 -30.44 31.61 4.54
N LEU A 250 -29.33 30.90 4.81
CA LEU A 250 -29.13 29.52 4.33
C LEU A 250 -28.58 28.57 5.43
N PRO A 251 -29.01 27.30 5.47
CA PRO A 251 -28.47 26.30 6.41
C PRO A 251 -27.01 25.98 6.06
N THR A 252 -26.14 25.95 7.08
CA THR A 252 -24.70 25.66 6.93
C THR A 252 -24.34 24.34 7.61
N PHE A 253 -23.69 23.41 6.90
CA PHE A 253 -23.25 22.13 7.43
C PHE A 253 -21.72 22.02 7.40
N ALA A 254 -21.10 21.62 8.51
CA ALA A 254 -19.65 21.42 8.59
C ALA A 254 -19.26 19.99 8.18
N LEU A 255 -18.19 19.87 7.37
CA LEU A 255 -17.63 18.62 6.87
C LEU A 255 -16.16 18.48 7.30
N SER A 256 -15.66 17.23 7.33
CA SER A 256 -14.28 16.90 7.71
C SER A 256 -13.23 17.29 6.66
N GLU A 257 -13.66 17.43 5.40
CA GLU A 257 -12.77 17.63 4.27
C GLU A 257 -12.20 19.05 4.22
N ASP A 258 -10.95 19.19 3.75
CA ASP A 258 -10.33 20.49 3.48
C ASP A 258 -11.01 21.19 2.29
N GLY A 259 -10.77 22.49 2.12
CA GLY A 259 -11.45 23.27 1.09
C GLY A 259 -11.14 22.82 -0.35
N GLU A 260 -9.93 22.33 -0.64
CA GLU A 260 -9.58 21.81 -1.98
C GLU A 260 -10.32 20.51 -2.28
N SER A 261 -10.29 19.58 -1.32
CA SER A 261 -10.98 18.29 -1.42
C SER A 261 -12.50 18.48 -1.51
N LEU A 262 -13.08 19.34 -0.68
CA LEU A 262 -14.51 19.63 -0.69
C LEU A 262 -14.94 20.29 -2.01
N ALA A 263 -14.17 21.26 -2.51
CA ALA A 263 -14.45 21.89 -3.79
C ALA A 263 -14.46 20.86 -4.94
N LEU A 264 -13.46 19.98 -5.00
CA LEU A 264 -13.37 18.94 -6.03
C LEU A 264 -14.52 17.92 -5.91
N LEU A 265 -14.84 17.48 -4.69
CA LEU A 265 -15.95 16.57 -4.43
C LEU A 265 -17.27 17.17 -4.93
N LEU A 266 -17.55 18.42 -4.56
CA LEU A 266 -18.78 19.08 -4.98
C LEU A 266 -18.80 19.29 -6.49
N GLN A 267 -17.70 19.71 -7.12
CA GLN A 267 -17.62 19.85 -8.57
C GLN A 267 -17.96 18.54 -9.32
N LEU A 268 -17.62 17.38 -8.75
CA LEU A 268 -17.98 16.08 -9.32
C LEU A 268 -19.47 15.74 -9.17
N CYS A 269 -20.16 16.27 -8.18
CA CYS A 269 -21.61 16.13 -8.03
C CYS A 269 -22.39 16.96 -9.07
N TYR A 270 -21.81 18.05 -9.56
CA TYR A 270 -22.45 18.86 -10.61
C TYR A 270 -22.12 18.32 -12.00
N PRO A 271 -23.03 18.53 -12.98
CA PRO A 271 -22.74 18.22 -14.37
C PRO A 271 -21.43 18.86 -14.83
N SER A 272 -20.52 18.03 -15.33
CA SER A 272 -19.24 18.50 -15.84
C SER A 272 -19.43 19.40 -17.05
N ARG A 273 -18.63 20.48 -17.12
CA ARG A 273 -18.60 21.35 -18.31
C ARG A 273 -17.90 20.61 -19.46
N PRO A 274 -18.18 20.95 -20.72
CA PRO A 274 -17.43 20.40 -21.84
C PRO A 274 -15.93 20.63 -21.65
N GLY A 275 -15.14 19.55 -21.76
CA GLY A 275 -13.70 19.60 -21.54
C GLY A 275 -13.26 19.58 -20.07
N THR A 276 -14.17 19.44 -19.11
CA THR A 276 -13.85 19.25 -17.69
C THR A 276 -14.41 17.92 -17.18
N GLY A 277 -14.13 17.61 -15.91
CA GLY A 277 -14.58 16.38 -15.25
C GLY A 277 -13.60 15.22 -15.39
N MET A 278 -13.95 14.12 -14.72
CA MET A 278 -13.07 12.97 -14.52
C MET A 278 -12.63 12.27 -15.81
N ALA A 279 -13.43 12.37 -16.87
CA ALA A 279 -13.10 11.81 -18.18
C ALA A 279 -11.83 12.44 -18.80
N GLN A 280 -11.57 13.71 -18.50
CA GLN A 280 -10.41 14.47 -19.03
C GLN A 280 -9.20 14.44 -18.09
N TRP A 281 -9.31 13.79 -16.93
CA TRP A 281 -8.19 13.71 -16.00
C TRP A 281 -7.09 12.81 -16.57
N ASN A 282 -5.85 13.33 -16.50
CA ASN A 282 -4.67 12.54 -16.75
C ASN A 282 -4.42 11.56 -15.59
N PHE A 283 -3.50 10.62 -15.81
CA PHE A 283 -3.20 9.59 -14.82
C PHE A 283 -2.59 10.16 -13.52
N ASP A 284 -1.80 11.23 -13.62
CA ASP A 284 -1.22 11.91 -12.45
C ASP A 284 -2.29 12.53 -11.55
N LYS A 285 -3.34 13.13 -12.12
CA LYS A 285 -4.49 13.62 -11.36
C LYS A 285 -5.24 12.46 -10.72
N LEU A 286 -5.48 11.36 -11.45
CA LEU A 286 -6.17 10.17 -10.92
C LEU A 286 -5.47 9.60 -9.67
N ARG A 287 -4.14 9.52 -9.68
CA ARG A 287 -3.35 8.99 -8.54
C ARG A 287 -3.00 10.02 -7.47
N SER A 288 -3.35 11.29 -7.66
CA SER A 288 -3.02 12.36 -6.70
C SER A 288 -3.63 12.10 -5.33
N SER A 289 -2.95 12.54 -4.27
CA SER A 289 -3.41 12.36 -2.89
C SER A 289 -4.78 13.01 -2.67
N THR A 290 -4.99 14.24 -3.15
CA THR A 290 -6.28 14.94 -3.08
C THR A 290 -7.40 14.12 -3.72
N THR A 291 -7.14 13.55 -4.90
CA THR A 291 -8.15 12.71 -5.58
C THR A 291 -8.44 11.45 -4.78
N LYS A 292 -7.42 10.80 -4.19
CA LYS A 292 -7.65 9.63 -3.35
C LYS A 292 -8.54 9.95 -2.14
N GLY A 293 -8.28 11.08 -1.48
CA GLY A 293 -9.09 11.60 -0.39
C GLY A 293 -10.53 11.85 -0.83
N VAL A 294 -10.74 12.59 -1.93
CA VAL A 294 -12.08 12.87 -2.47
C VAL A 294 -12.87 11.62 -2.82
N ILE A 295 -12.23 10.59 -3.40
CA ILE A 295 -12.92 9.32 -3.72
C ILE A 295 -13.24 8.53 -2.44
N HIS A 296 -12.38 8.57 -1.43
CA HIS A 296 -12.67 8.00 -0.12
C HIS A 296 -13.87 8.70 0.52
N SER A 297 -13.89 10.03 0.53
CA SER A 297 -14.98 10.84 1.07
C SER A 297 -16.27 10.65 0.27
N ALA A 298 -16.21 10.53 -1.06
CA ALA A 298 -17.35 10.18 -1.90
C ALA A 298 -17.96 8.83 -1.52
N ARG A 299 -17.14 7.81 -1.26
CA ARG A 299 -17.60 6.50 -0.76
C ARG A 299 -18.23 6.63 0.61
N THR A 300 -17.60 7.36 1.53
CA THR A 300 -18.13 7.62 2.87
C THR A 300 -19.50 8.28 2.74
N TYR A 301 -19.64 9.36 1.97
CA TYR A 301 -20.89 10.09 1.75
C TYR A 301 -21.95 9.40 0.87
N GLY A 302 -21.70 8.17 0.41
CA GLY A 302 -22.67 7.42 -0.40
C GLY A 302 -22.84 7.92 -1.85
N LEU A 303 -21.90 8.74 -2.32
CA LEU A 303 -21.84 9.31 -3.67
C LEU A 303 -21.25 8.29 -4.66
N LEU A 304 -21.90 7.12 -4.78
CA LEU A 304 -21.36 5.97 -5.53
C LEU A 304 -21.18 6.24 -7.03
N THR A 305 -21.95 7.16 -7.62
CA THR A 305 -21.78 7.55 -9.04
C THR A 305 -20.36 8.06 -9.31
N ILE A 306 -19.80 8.84 -8.39
CA ILE A 306 -18.43 9.36 -8.46
C ILE A 306 -17.41 8.22 -8.29
N VAL A 307 -17.68 7.28 -7.39
CA VAL A 307 -16.81 6.12 -7.13
C VAL A 307 -16.76 5.20 -8.36
N GLU A 308 -17.90 4.88 -8.95
CA GLU A 308 -17.98 3.99 -10.12
C GLU A 308 -17.40 4.63 -11.39
N THR A 309 -17.60 5.94 -11.60
CA THR A 309 -16.92 6.66 -12.68
C THR A 309 -15.41 6.65 -12.52
N TYR A 310 -14.91 6.77 -11.29
CA TYR A 310 -13.48 6.66 -11.01
C TYR A 310 -12.93 5.25 -11.26
N LYS A 311 -13.65 4.20 -10.82
CA LYS A 311 -13.29 2.81 -11.14
C LYS A 311 -13.22 2.56 -12.64
N ALA A 312 -14.18 3.06 -13.42
CA ALA A 312 -14.16 2.94 -14.87
C ALA A 312 -12.91 3.60 -15.49
N ARG A 313 -12.52 4.79 -15.01
CA ARG A 313 -11.30 5.47 -15.47
C ARG A 313 -10.01 4.74 -15.08
N LEU A 314 -9.99 4.08 -13.92
CA LEU A 314 -8.87 3.20 -13.56
C LEU A 314 -8.79 1.99 -14.49
N LEU A 315 -9.92 1.36 -14.80
CA LEU A 315 -9.97 0.21 -15.71
C LEU A 315 -9.53 0.58 -17.14
N ASP A 316 -9.89 1.76 -17.64
CA ASP A 316 -9.41 2.28 -18.94
C ASP A 316 -7.87 2.36 -18.97
N SER A 317 -7.25 2.69 -17.84
CA SER A 317 -5.80 2.87 -17.68
C SER A 317 -5.07 1.57 -17.28
N ALA A 318 -5.79 0.47 -17.04
CA ALA A 318 -5.23 -0.79 -16.52
C ALA A 318 -4.16 -1.42 -17.42
N LYS A 319 -4.26 -1.20 -18.73
CA LYS A 319 -3.29 -1.74 -19.70
C LYS A 319 -1.99 -0.93 -19.75
N SER A 320 -2.07 0.38 -19.55
CA SER A 320 -0.91 1.26 -19.59
C SER A 320 -0.14 1.26 -18.28
N GLU A 321 -0.85 1.32 -17.15
CA GLU A 321 -0.26 1.50 -15.82
C GLU A 321 -0.73 0.42 -14.81
N PRO A 322 -0.61 -0.88 -15.14
CA PRO A 322 -1.15 -1.96 -14.30
C PRO A 322 -0.51 -2.01 -12.91
N PHE A 323 0.75 -1.60 -12.78
CA PHE A 323 1.47 -1.66 -11.49
C PHE A 323 0.92 -0.65 -10.50
N VAL A 324 0.69 0.59 -10.94
CA VAL A 324 0.10 1.65 -10.11
C VAL A 324 -1.34 1.30 -9.76
N ILE A 325 -2.12 0.81 -10.74
CA ILE A 325 -3.53 0.47 -10.53
C ILE A 325 -3.70 -0.69 -9.56
N PHE A 326 -2.80 -1.67 -9.57
CA PHE A 326 -2.80 -2.75 -8.59
C PHE A 326 -2.77 -2.21 -7.16
N PHE A 327 -1.77 -1.36 -6.83
CA PHE A 327 -1.65 -0.81 -5.47
C PHE A 327 -2.72 0.22 -5.13
N LEU A 328 -3.14 1.02 -6.11
CA LEU A 328 -4.23 1.98 -5.94
C LEU A 328 -5.56 1.29 -5.64
N ALA A 329 -5.88 0.21 -6.35
CA ALA A 329 -7.09 -0.56 -6.11
C ALA A 329 -7.08 -1.21 -4.71
N LEU A 330 -5.92 -1.73 -4.29
CA LEU A 330 -5.74 -2.32 -2.96
C LEU A 330 -5.92 -1.29 -1.83
N SER A 331 -5.44 -0.05 -2.00
CA SER A 331 -5.61 0.97 -0.98
C SER A 331 -7.07 1.39 -0.77
N PHE A 332 -7.94 1.17 -1.77
CA PHE A 332 -9.40 1.30 -1.65
C PHE A 332 -10.14 -0.01 -1.28
N GLY A 333 -9.45 -1.14 -1.22
CA GLY A 333 -10.04 -2.47 -1.02
C GLY A 333 -10.82 -3.00 -2.23
N TRP A 334 -10.51 -2.54 -3.45
CA TRP A 334 -11.12 -3.00 -4.71
C TRP A 334 -10.35 -4.18 -5.30
N TYR A 335 -10.49 -5.34 -4.66
CA TYR A 335 -9.75 -6.56 -5.00
C TYR A 335 -10.02 -7.08 -6.42
N ASP A 336 -11.22 -6.83 -6.96
CA ASP A 336 -11.62 -7.15 -8.32
C ASP A 336 -10.76 -6.39 -9.36
N ILE A 337 -10.62 -5.07 -9.19
CA ILE A 337 -9.78 -4.23 -10.04
C ILE A 337 -8.30 -4.61 -9.87
N ALA A 338 -7.87 -4.90 -8.64
CA ALA A 338 -6.52 -5.37 -8.37
C ALA A 338 -6.22 -6.70 -9.10
N LYS A 339 -7.17 -7.65 -9.16
CA LYS A 339 -7.00 -8.91 -9.91
C LYS A 339 -6.86 -8.66 -11.42
N ILE A 340 -7.64 -7.74 -11.99
CA ILE A 340 -7.52 -7.34 -13.40
C ILE A 340 -6.13 -6.76 -13.68
N ALA A 341 -5.64 -5.88 -12.81
CA ALA A 341 -4.29 -5.32 -12.93
C ALA A 341 -3.18 -6.39 -12.77
N ALA A 342 -3.34 -7.31 -11.80
CA ALA A 342 -2.39 -8.40 -11.56
C ALA A 342 -2.22 -9.31 -12.77
N ARG A 343 -3.29 -9.58 -13.52
CA ARG A 343 -3.24 -10.34 -14.78
C ARG A 343 -2.29 -9.69 -15.79
N GLU A 344 -2.37 -8.37 -15.97
CA GLU A 344 -1.50 -7.65 -16.88
C GLU A 344 -0.05 -7.66 -16.38
N LEU A 345 0.16 -7.60 -15.06
CA LEU A 345 1.48 -7.62 -14.42
C LEU A 345 2.27 -8.92 -14.63
N CYS A 346 1.64 -10.01 -15.05
CA CYS A 346 2.32 -11.27 -15.36
C CYS A 346 3.50 -11.10 -16.33
N PHE A 347 3.49 -10.07 -17.17
CA PHE A 347 4.51 -9.82 -18.19
C PHE A 347 5.47 -8.67 -17.87
N PHE A 348 5.35 -8.05 -16.69
CA PHE A 348 6.14 -6.87 -16.33
C PHE A 348 7.28 -7.22 -15.35
N PRO A 349 8.40 -6.48 -15.37
CA PRO A 349 9.47 -6.63 -14.39
C PRO A 349 9.06 -6.00 -13.04
N ILE A 350 8.09 -6.60 -12.35
CA ILE A 350 7.52 -6.04 -11.11
C ILE A 350 8.50 -5.99 -9.94
N HIS A 351 9.59 -6.77 -10.00
CA HIS A 351 10.54 -6.88 -8.91
C HIS A 351 11.37 -5.61 -8.73
N SER A 352 11.64 -4.87 -9.81
CA SER A 352 12.41 -3.61 -9.82
C SER A 352 11.54 -2.37 -9.98
N ALA A 353 10.24 -2.54 -10.23
CA ALA A 353 9.29 -1.46 -10.33
C ALA A 353 8.90 -0.93 -8.94
N TYR A 354 8.94 0.39 -8.77
CA TYR A 354 8.48 1.07 -7.55
C TYR A 354 7.42 2.10 -7.92
N CYS A 355 6.37 2.19 -7.11
CA CYS A 355 5.43 3.29 -7.16
C CYS A 355 5.10 3.78 -5.73
N PRO A 356 4.86 5.09 -5.53
CA PRO A 356 4.46 5.65 -4.23
C PRO A 356 3.26 4.96 -3.57
N GLU A 357 2.32 4.41 -4.33
CA GLU A 357 1.13 3.72 -3.81
C GLU A 357 1.48 2.45 -3.01
N MET A 358 2.70 1.92 -3.16
CA MET A 358 3.21 0.84 -2.31
C MET A 358 3.35 1.27 -0.84
N GLU A 359 3.39 2.57 -0.56
CA GLU A 359 3.40 3.09 0.81
C GLU A 359 2.01 3.12 1.45
N ASP A 360 0.94 3.06 0.64
CA ASP A 360 -0.44 3.12 1.12
C ASP A 360 -0.97 1.73 1.52
N VAL A 361 -0.25 0.67 1.15
CA VAL A 361 -0.68 -0.72 1.33
C VAL A 361 0.26 -1.52 2.24
N PRO A 362 -0.27 -2.50 3.00
CA PRO A 362 0.56 -3.41 3.78
C PRO A 362 1.44 -4.32 2.92
N ALA A 363 2.61 -4.71 3.44
CA ALA A 363 3.60 -5.52 2.73
C ALA A 363 3.10 -6.89 2.26
N LYS A 364 2.09 -7.46 2.94
CA LYS A 364 1.47 -8.73 2.53
C LYS A 364 1.08 -8.71 1.06
N HIS A 365 0.50 -7.60 0.58
CA HIS A 365 0.00 -7.48 -0.78
C HIS A 365 1.10 -7.57 -1.84
N TYR A 366 2.24 -6.92 -1.61
CA TYR A 366 3.36 -7.01 -2.54
C TYR A 366 4.01 -8.39 -2.52
N HIS A 367 4.12 -9.02 -1.34
CA HIS A 367 4.57 -10.41 -1.24
C HIS A 367 3.65 -11.38 -2.01
N TYR A 368 2.33 -11.24 -1.87
CA TYR A 368 1.35 -12.02 -2.63
C TYR A 368 1.46 -11.79 -4.13
N LEU A 369 1.66 -10.54 -4.57
CA LEU A 369 1.87 -10.23 -5.98
C LEU A 369 3.14 -10.92 -6.51
N LEU A 370 4.25 -10.88 -5.77
CA LEU A 370 5.49 -11.57 -6.13
C LEU A 370 5.31 -13.09 -6.21
N GLN A 371 4.59 -13.69 -5.25
CA GLN A 371 4.29 -15.12 -5.26
C GLN A 371 3.42 -15.51 -6.46
N TYR A 372 2.37 -14.74 -6.75
CA TYR A 372 1.50 -14.93 -7.91
C TYR A 372 2.29 -14.84 -9.21
N HIS A 373 3.12 -13.81 -9.32
CA HIS A 373 3.96 -13.59 -10.48
C HIS A 373 4.98 -14.71 -10.68
N HIS A 374 5.54 -15.26 -9.60
CA HIS A 374 6.41 -16.46 -9.65
C HIS A 374 5.72 -17.66 -10.26
N LYS A 375 4.49 -17.92 -9.81
CA LYS A 375 3.67 -19.02 -10.29
C LYS A 375 3.34 -18.84 -11.78
N CYS A 376 2.95 -17.63 -12.19
CA CYS A 376 2.66 -17.32 -13.58
C CYS A 376 3.88 -17.54 -14.47
N GLN A 377 5.02 -16.99 -14.09
CA GLN A 377 6.25 -17.08 -14.86
C GLN A 377 6.81 -18.49 -14.91
N SER A 378 6.69 -19.27 -13.83
CA SER A 378 7.04 -20.69 -13.84
C SER A 378 6.20 -21.49 -14.85
N LYS A 379 4.88 -21.23 -14.91
CA LYS A 379 3.97 -21.87 -15.88
C LYS A 379 4.24 -21.42 -17.32
N ILE A 380 4.51 -20.12 -17.53
CA ILE A 380 4.90 -19.58 -18.84
C ILE A 380 6.18 -20.27 -19.33
N ARG A 381 7.21 -20.34 -18.48
CA ARG A 381 8.48 -21.03 -18.77
C ARG A 381 8.26 -22.49 -19.14
N GLU A 382 7.44 -23.21 -18.40
CA GLU A 382 7.11 -24.61 -18.69
C GLU A 382 6.39 -24.79 -20.03
N THR A 383 5.43 -23.92 -20.34
CA THR A 383 4.67 -23.98 -21.59
C THR A 383 5.56 -23.66 -22.79
N VAL A 384 6.47 -22.69 -22.64
CA VAL A 384 7.46 -22.36 -23.69
C VAL A 384 8.48 -23.48 -23.83
N ALA A 385 8.99 -24.05 -22.73
CA ALA A 385 9.96 -25.13 -22.77
C ALA A 385 9.40 -26.40 -23.43
N SER A 386 8.16 -26.79 -23.10
CA SER A 386 7.53 -27.99 -23.67
C SER A 386 7.25 -27.91 -25.17
N LYS A 387 7.02 -26.70 -25.70
CA LYS A 387 6.69 -26.50 -27.12
C LYS A 387 7.90 -26.17 -28.00
N PHE A 388 8.91 -25.51 -27.44
CA PHE A 388 10.01 -24.94 -28.23
C PHE A 388 11.40 -25.54 -27.93
N TYR A 389 11.54 -26.49 -26.97
CA TYR A 389 12.83 -27.10 -26.62
C TYR A 389 12.85 -28.64 -26.68
N THR A 390 14.00 -29.19 -27.10
CA THR A 390 14.44 -30.57 -26.79
C THR A 390 15.28 -30.59 -25.49
N PRO A 391 15.33 -31.71 -24.73
CA PRO A 391 15.71 -31.75 -23.32
C PRO A 391 17.18 -31.44 -22.95
N SER A 392 18.05 -31.03 -23.88
CA SER A 392 19.51 -30.96 -23.66
C SER A 392 20.05 -29.56 -23.32
N ALA A 393 19.25 -28.49 -23.41
CA ALA A 393 19.70 -27.15 -23.03
C ALA A 393 19.43 -26.90 -21.53
N TRP A 394 20.33 -27.41 -20.69
CA TRP A 394 20.45 -27.01 -19.29
C TRP A 394 20.74 -25.51 -19.23
N PHE A 395 19.78 -24.71 -18.79
CA PHE A 395 20.07 -23.35 -18.36
C PHE A 395 20.63 -23.43 -16.94
N PRO A 396 21.87 -22.96 -16.69
CA PRO A 396 22.34 -22.81 -15.31
C PRO A 396 21.36 -21.86 -14.63
N LEU A 397 20.66 -22.38 -13.62
CA LEU A 397 19.94 -21.59 -12.63
C LEU A 397 20.99 -20.73 -11.95
N ASN A 398 21.25 -19.55 -12.50
CA ASN A 398 22.11 -18.62 -11.79
C ASN A 398 21.35 -18.24 -10.53
N ARG A 399 22.07 -18.34 -9.41
CA ARG A 399 21.78 -17.64 -8.17
C ARG A 399 21.29 -16.25 -8.59
N PHE A 400 20.06 -15.87 -8.24
CA PHE A 400 19.40 -14.62 -8.68
C PHE A 400 18.69 -14.62 -10.05
N ASP A 401 18.30 -15.78 -10.60
CA ASP A 401 17.31 -15.83 -11.67
C ASP A 401 15.95 -15.37 -11.16
N TRP A 402 15.77 -14.06 -11.30
CA TRP A 402 14.54 -13.29 -11.25
C TRP A 402 13.32 -14.04 -11.77
N LEU A 403 12.19 -13.58 -11.25
CA LEU A 403 10.85 -14.07 -11.51
C LEU A 403 10.46 -14.12 -12.98
N VAL A 404 11.18 -13.55 -13.95
CA VAL A 404 10.69 -13.38 -15.33
C VAL A 404 11.71 -13.92 -16.34
N LEU A 405 11.29 -14.21 -17.58
CA LEU A 405 12.18 -14.62 -18.67
C LEU A 405 12.91 -13.41 -19.29
N PRO A 406 14.27 -13.40 -19.41
CA PRO A 406 15.05 -12.28 -19.98
C PRO A 406 14.62 -11.87 -21.36
N GLU A 407 14.10 -12.84 -22.07
CA GLU A 407 13.73 -12.72 -23.46
C GLU A 407 12.24 -12.33 -23.62
N MET A 408 11.52 -12.04 -22.54
CA MET A 408 10.12 -11.56 -22.59
C MET A 408 9.92 -10.16 -21.97
N THR A 409 10.97 -9.52 -21.45
CA THR A 409 10.90 -8.22 -20.75
C THR A 409 10.84 -6.98 -21.65
N ALA A 410 10.68 -7.12 -22.97
CA ALA A 410 10.66 -5.99 -23.88
C ALA A 410 9.29 -5.27 -23.87
N ARG A 411 8.91 -4.60 -22.77
CA ARG A 411 7.79 -3.63 -22.77
C ARG A 411 8.24 -2.19 -22.57
N GLN A 412 9.36 -1.80 -23.20
CA GLN A 412 9.59 -0.38 -23.52
C GLN A 412 8.84 0.09 -24.77
N SER A 413 8.20 -0.82 -25.53
CA SER A 413 7.26 -0.44 -26.59
C SER A 413 6.30 -1.59 -26.92
N GLY A 414 5.02 -1.49 -26.58
CA GLY A 414 3.92 -2.17 -27.30
C GLY A 414 3.94 -3.69 -27.55
N ASN A 415 4.84 -4.47 -26.96
CA ASN A 415 5.03 -5.86 -27.35
C ASN A 415 4.03 -6.79 -26.65
N SER A 416 3.15 -7.37 -27.45
CA SER A 416 2.20 -8.40 -27.05
C SER A 416 2.90 -9.74 -26.82
N LEU A 417 2.25 -10.69 -26.13
CA LEU A 417 2.72 -12.08 -25.98
C LEU A 417 3.16 -12.69 -27.33
N TRP A 418 2.53 -12.27 -28.43
CA TRP A 418 2.93 -12.63 -29.79
C TRP A 418 4.34 -12.18 -30.16
N HIS A 419 4.76 -10.98 -29.78
CA HIS A 419 6.09 -10.49 -30.09
C HIS A 419 7.17 -11.32 -29.39
N ALA A 420 6.96 -11.62 -28.12
CA ALA A 420 7.91 -12.44 -27.36
C ALA A 420 7.97 -13.89 -27.86
N LEU A 421 6.83 -14.48 -28.25
CA LEU A 421 6.79 -15.79 -28.92
C LEU A 421 7.51 -15.75 -30.29
N LEU A 422 7.31 -14.68 -31.06
CA LEU A 422 7.94 -14.49 -32.37
C LEU A 422 9.46 -14.32 -32.24
N GLU A 423 9.95 -13.49 -31.32
CA GLU A 423 11.39 -13.32 -31.06
C GLU A 423 12.05 -14.64 -30.69
N LYS A 424 11.37 -15.44 -29.86
CA LYS A 424 11.82 -16.79 -29.49
C LYS A 424 11.90 -17.72 -30.68
N GLU A 425 10.86 -17.76 -31.50
CA GLU A 425 10.80 -18.60 -32.71
C GLU A 425 11.89 -18.22 -33.71
N VAL A 426 12.12 -16.91 -33.90
CA VAL A 426 13.22 -16.38 -34.73
C VAL A 426 14.59 -16.73 -34.15
N ALA A 427 14.76 -16.71 -32.83
CA ALA A 427 16.02 -17.09 -32.18
C ALA A 427 16.34 -18.59 -32.37
N ILE A 428 15.32 -19.46 -32.31
CA ILE A 428 15.45 -20.89 -32.57
C ILE A 428 15.82 -21.13 -34.04
N SER A 429 15.10 -20.48 -34.96
CA SER A 429 15.39 -20.50 -36.40
C SER A 429 16.87 -20.24 -36.71
N ARG A 430 17.43 -19.17 -36.12
CA ARG A 430 18.84 -18.78 -36.28
C ARG A 430 19.81 -19.85 -35.76
N LYS A 431 19.50 -20.52 -34.64
CA LYS A 431 20.33 -21.59 -34.07
C LYS A 431 20.30 -22.87 -34.91
N THR A 432 19.16 -23.17 -35.55
CA THR A 432 18.99 -24.37 -36.39
C THR A 432 19.58 -24.25 -37.79
N GLY A 433 20.19 -23.11 -38.16
CA GLY A 433 21.08 -22.99 -39.32
C GLY A 433 20.44 -23.17 -40.70
N GLY A 434 19.13 -22.91 -40.88
CA GLY A 434 18.43 -23.21 -42.12
C GLY A 434 17.91 -21.98 -42.87
N ASN A 435 18.36 -21.76 -44.11
CA ASN A 435 17.74 -20.87 -45.11
C ASN A 435 16.28 -21.27 -45.51
N LYS A 436 15.63 -22.18 -44.77
CA LYS A 436 14.29 -22.75 -45.02
C LYS A 436 13.47 -22.95 -43.74
N TYR A 437 13.66 -22.12 -42.72
CA TYR A 437 12.80 -22.17 -41.55
C TYR A 437 11.47 -21.46 -41.81
N THR A 438 10.35 -22.18 -41.70
CA THR A 438 9.00 -21.62 -41.80
C THR A 438 8.43 -21.41 -40.40
N LEU A 439 7.98 -20.18 -40.11
CA LEU A 439 7.30 -19.84 -38.86
C LEU A 439 6.04 -20.71 -38.68
N ASP A 440 5.95 -21.43 -37.56
CA ASP A 440 4.74 -22.18 -37.20
C ASP A 440 3.76 -21.30 -36.42
N TRP A 441 2.93 -20.57 -37.17
CA TRP A 441 1.88 -19.72 -36.61
C TRP A 441 0.87 -20.49 -35.76
N LYS A 442 0.64 -21.77 -36.04
CA LYS A 442 -0.31 -22.60 -35.30
C LYS A 442 0.28 -22.99 -33.94
N ALA A 443 1.53 -23.44 -33.90
CA ALA A 443 2.23 -23.74 -32.65
C ALA A 443 2.31 -22.51 -31.73
N MET A 444 2.57 -21.32 -32.30
CA MET A 444 2.57 -20.06 -31.54
C MET A 444 1.17 -19.68 -31.03
N ALA A 445 0.11 -19.85 -31.84
CA ALA A 445 -1.27 -19.61 -31.41
C ALA A 445 -1.68 -20.55 -30.26
N ASP A 446 -1.35 -21.83 -30.38
CA ASP A 446 -1.62 -22.84 -29.35
C ASP A 446 -0.80 -22.54 -28.08
N ALA A 447 0.44 -22.07 -28.23
CA ALA A 447 1.31 -21.67 -27.10
C ALA A 447 0.72 -20.47 -26.37
N LYS A 448 0.27 -19.45 -27.11
CA LYS A 448 -0.41 -18.28 -26.57
C LYS A 448 -1.66 -18.69 -25.77
N SER A 449 -2.54 -19.50 -26.36
CA SER A 449 -3.76 -19.95 -25.69
C SER A 449 -3.47 -20.76 -24.42
N ALA A 450 -2.46 -21.63 -24.45
CA ALA A 450 -2.03 -22.39 -23.28
C ALA A 450 -1.48 -21.47 -22.17
N ILE A 451 -0.70 -20.44 -22.54
CA ILE A 451 -0.18 -19.44 -21.59
C ILE A 451 -1.32 -18.63 -20.97
N GLU A 452 -2.27 -18.14 -21.78
CA GLU A 452 -3.43 -17.39 -21.29
C GLU A 452 -4.30 -18.24 -20.36
N GLY A 453 -4.55 -19.51 -20.70
CA GLY A 453 -5.28 -20.44 -19.83
C GLY A 453 -4.53 -20.77 -18.53
N ALA A 454 -3.20 -20.87 -18.58
CA ALA A 454 -2.37 -21.10 -17.40
C ALA A 454 -2.36 -19.89 -16.45
N ILE A 455 -2.35 -18.67 -17.00
CA ILE A 455 -2.49 -17.42 -16.24
C ILE A 455 -3.87 -17.37 -15.60
N GLU A 456 -4.94 -17.63 -16.35
CA GLU A 456 -6.32 -17.64 -15.85
C GLU A 456 -6.50 -18.62 -14.69
N SER A 457 -5.98 -19.85 -14.85
CA SER A 457 -5.97 -20.86 -13.79
C SER A 457 -5.24 -20.38 -12.53
N THR A 458 -4.15 -19.62 -12.69
CA THR A 458 -3.39 -19.07 -11.55
C THR A 458 -4.14 -17.90 -10.91
N LEU A 459 -4.78 -17.04 -11.71
CA LEU A 459 -5.57 -15.92 -11.25
C LEU A 459 -6.80 -16.37 -10.46
N ASN A 460 -7.44 -17.47 -10.86
CA ASN A 460 -8.54 -18.08 -10.11
C ASN A 460 -8.11 -18.61 -8.73
N SER A 461 -6.85 -19.01 -8.58
CA SER A 461 -6.24 -19.38 -7.29
C SER A 461 -5.64 -18.18 -6.53
N PHE A 462 -5.66 -16.99 -7.14
CA PHE A 462 -5.11 -15.77 -6.56
C PHE A 462 -6.17 -15.11 -5.70
N ASP A 463 -6.19 -15.48 -4.43
CA ASP A 463 -7.04 -14.85 -3.43
C ASP A 463 -6.22 -13.81 -2.67
N ILE A 464 -6.58 -12.54 -2.86
CA ILE A 464 -5.90 -11.43 -2.20
C ILE A 464 -6.56 -11.30 -0.82
N PRO A 465 -5.80 -11.42 0.28
CA PRO A 465 -6.38 -11.30 1.62
C PRO A 465 -6.92 -9.89 1.83
N ALA A 466 -8.04 -9.81 2.55
CA ALA A 466 -8.71 -8.57 2.87
C ALA A 466 -7.89 -7.62 3.76
#